data_AF-A0A421B2S5-F1
#
_entry.id   AF-A0A421B2S5-F1
#
_cell.length_a   1.000
_cell.length_b   1.000
_cell.length_c   1.000
_cell.angle_alpha   90.00
_cell.angle_beta   90.00
_cell.angle_gamma   90.00
#
_symmetry.space_group_name_H-M   'P 1'
#
loop_
_entity.id
_entity.type
_entity.pdbx_description
1 polymer ?
#
loop_
_entity_poly.entity_id
_entity_poly.type
_entity_poly.pdbx_seq_one_letter_code
_entity_poly.pdbx_strand_id
1 'polypeptide(L)'
;MRHHNNALRDYRLAFALTLTEYRTAAGATFRELSEISRIPEQTLRAYEKGTHHPGLSRILALAPTLATQPAALLVAVADRVHRANGHLPDPSHQAVHALLLHGGLALHELGSFDA
;
A
#
# COMPACT_ATOMS: atom_id res chain seq x y z
N MET A 1 -10.35 18.62 10.14
CA MET A 1 -10.71 17.19 10.25
C MET A 1 -11.23 16.56 8.94
N ARG A 2 -12.08 17.23 8.13
CA ARG A 2 -12.61 16.64 6.87
C ARG A 2 -11.54 16.18 5.86
N HIS A 3 -10.46 16.94 5.67
CA HIS A 3 -9.39 16.60 4.72
C HIS A 3 -8.60 15.33 5.09
N HIS A 4 -8.39 15.09 6.39
CA HIS A 4 -7.65 13.92 6.88
C HIS A 4 -8.42 12.61 6.66
N ASN A 5 -9.74 12.62 6.89
CA ASN A 5 -10.59 11.45 6.66
C ASN A 5 -10.70 11.08 5.18
N ASN A 6 -10.65 12.07 4.28
CA ASN A 6 -10.63 11.82 2.84
C ASN A 6 -9.30 11.18 2.42
N ALA A 7 -8.17 11.72 2.87
CA ALA A 7 -6.85 11.16 2.57
C ALA A 7 -6.70 9.69 3.04
N LEU A 8 -7.18 9.35 4.24
CA LEU A 8 -7.16 7.97 4.74
C LEU A 8 -8.07 7.03 3.94
N ARG A 9 -9.23 7.52 3.50
CA ARG A 9 -10.14 6.75 2.64
C ARG A 9 -9.51 6.51 1.27
N ASP A 10 -8.95 7.55 0.66
CA ASP A 10 -8.31 7.48 -0.65
C ASP A 10 -7.11 6.51 -0.62
N TYR A 11 -6.34 6.52 0.48
CA TYR A 11 -5.29 5.53 0.69
C TYR A 11 -5.81 4.10 0.74
N ARG A 12 -6.82 3.82 1.58
CA ARG A 12 -7.33 2.44 1.73
C ARG A 12 -7.85 1.89 0.41
N LEU A 13 -8.53 2.73 -0.36
CA LEU A 13 -9.01 2.36 -1.70
C LEU A 13 -7.85 2.15 -2.67
N ALA A 14 -6.86 3.04 -2.66
CA ALA A 14 -5.69 2.90 -3.52
C ALA A 14 -4.87 1.65 -3.16
N PHE A 15 -4.69 1.37 -1.88
CA PHE A 15 -4.01 0.17 -1.39
C PHE A 15 -4.79 -1.09 -1.80
N ALA A 16 -6.10 -1.10 -1.60
CA ALA A 16 -6.97 -2.22 -1.98
C ALA A 16 -6.84 -2.57 -3.47
N LEU A 17 -6.92 -1.56 -4.34
CA LEU A 17 -6.78 -1.74 -5.78
C LEU A 17 -5.38 -2.24 -6.14
N THR A 18 -4.34 -1.67 -5.51
CA THR A 18 -2.95 -2.06 -5.78
C THR A 18 -2.67 -3.49 -5.33
N LEU A 19 -3.11 -3.87 -4.13
CA LEU A 19 -2.98 -5.23 -3.65
C LEU A 19 -3.71 -6.23 -4.56
N THR A 20 -4.94 -5.88 -5.00
CA THR A 20 -5.73 -6.73 -5.91
C THR A 20 -4.99 -6.97 -7.22
N GLU A 21 -4.38 -5.92 -7.79
CA GLU A 21 -3.60 -6.03 -9.03
C GLU A 21 -2.37 -6.90 -8.87
N TYR A 22 -1.54 -6.64 -7.86
CA TYR A 22 -0.33 -7.43 -7.61
C TYR A 22 -0.68 -8.89 -7.32
N ARG A 23 -1.70 -9.16 -6.50
CA ARG A 23 -2.13 -10.53 -6.19
C ARG A 23 -2.61 -11.24 -7.44
N THR A 24 -3.44 -10.58 -8.26
CA THR A 24 -3.98 -11.16 -9.50
C THR A 24 -2.86 -11.41 -10.52
N ALA A 25 -1.92 -10.47 -10.66
CA ALA A 25 -0.78 -10.60 -11.56
C ALA A 25 0.18 -11.73 -11.13
N ALA A 26 0.37 -11.92 -9.82
CA ALA A 26 1.13 -13.03 -9.26
C ALA A 26 0.38 -14.38 -9.29
N GLY A 27 -0.90 -14.39 -9.70
CA GLY A 27 -1.74 -15.59 -9.63
C GLY A 27 -1.99 -16.11 -8.22
N ALA A 28 -1.74 -15.29 -7.19
CA ALA A 28 -1.72 -15.74 -5.81
C ALA A 28 -3.13 -15.79 -5.19
N THR A 29 -3.38 -16.84 -4.42
CA THR A 29 -4.57 -16.99 -3.59
C THR A 29 -4.37 -16.33 -2.23
N PHE A 30 -5.46 -15.97 -1.55
CA PHE A 30 -5.37 -15.47 -0.17
C PHE A 30 -4.74 -16.48 0.79
N ARG A 31 -4.95 -17.78 0.55
CA ARG A 31 -4.36 -18.85 1.35
C ARG A 31 -2.84 -18.82 1.26
N GLU A 32 -2.29 -18.80 0.05
CA GLU A 32 -0.84 -18.74 -0.18
C GLU A 32 -0.23 -17.49 0.44
N LEU A 33 -0.85 -16.32 0.20
CA LEU A 33 -0.41 -15.08 0.82
C LEU A 33 -0.42 -15.18 2.36
N SER A 34 -1.49 -15.75 2.94
CA SER A 34 -1.64 -15.90 4.39
C SER A 34 -0.58 -16.83 4.99
N GLU A 35 -0.25 -17.93 4.31
CA GLU A 35 0.74 -18.90 4.76
C GLU A 35 2.14 -18.29 4.79
N ILE A 36 2.51 -17.54 3.74
CA ILE A 36 3.84 -16.95 3.61
C ILE A 36 3.98 -15.70 4.49
N SER A 37 3.03 -14.76 4.40
CA SER A 37 3.13 -13.48 5.11
C SER A 37 2.70 -13.56 6.58
N ARG A 38 2.13 -14.69 7.01
CA ARG A 38 1.54 -14.89 8.35
C ARG A 38 0.46 -13.86 8.68
N ILE A 39 -0.25 -13.36 7.67
CA ILE A 39 -1.39 -12.45 7.81
C ILE A 39 -2.66 -13.26 7.56
N PRO A 40 -3.65 -13.30 8.49
CA PRO A 40 -4.86 -14.09 8.28
C PRO A 40 -5.58 -13.76 6.97
N GLU A 41 -6.11 -14.77 6.28
CA GLU A 41 -6.88 -14.58 5.03
C GLU A 41 -7.97 -13.52 5.15
N GLN A 42 -8.69 -13.48 6.29
CA GLN A 42 -9.74 -12.50 6.52
C GLN A 42 -9.19 -11.07 6.55
N THR A 43 -8.01 -10.86 7.11
CA THR A 43 -7.32 -9.58 7.14
C THR A 43 -6.86 -9.17 5.74
N LEU A 44 -6.31 -10.11 4.96
CA LEU A 44 -5.93 -9.85 3.56
C LEU A 44 -7.14 -9.46 2.70
N ARG A 45 -8.26 -10.17 2.86
CA ARG A 45 -9.53 -9.82 2.21
C ARG A 45 -10.05 -8.45 2.64
N ALA A 46 -9.84 -8.07 3.90
CA ALA A 46 -10.22 -6.75 4.40
C ALA A 46 -9.35 -5.63 3.80
N TYR A 47 -8.07 -5.91 3.53
CA TYR A 47 -7.19 -5.00 2.79
C TYR A 47 -7.66 -4.83 1.34
N GLU A 48 -7.98 -5.92 0.61
CA GLU A 48 -8.52 -5.80 -0.77
C GLU A 48 -9.91 -5.17 -0.85
N LYS A 49 -10.66 -5.14 0.26
CA LYS A 49 -11.94 -4.41 0.34
C LYS A 49 -11.77 -2.94 0.75
N GLY A 50 -10.56 -2.51 1.10
CA GLY A 50 -10.29 -1.16 1.60
C GLY A 50 -10.94 -0.85 2.95
N THR A 51 -11.40 -1.87 3.69
CA THR A 51 -12.03 -1.67 5.00
C THR A 51 -10.98 -1.53 6.11
N HIS A 52 -9.78 -2.10 5.89
CA HIS A 52 -8.65 -2.02 6.80
C HIS A 52 -7.44 -1.43 6.10
N HIS A 53 -6.58 -0.80 6.91
CA HIS A 53 -5.30 -0.25 6.48
C HIS A 53 -4.17 -1.15 7.03
N PRO A 54 -3.25 -1.65 6.19
CA PRO A 54 -2.07 -2.34 6.69
C PRO A 54 -1.06 -1.34 7.22
N GLY A 55 -0.59 -1.55 8.46
CA GLY A 55 0.59 -0.86 8.96
C GLY A 55 1.89 -1.42 8.37
N LEU A 56 3.01 -0.76 8.64
CA LEU A 56 4.33 -1.07 8.06
C LEU A 56 4.72 -2.54 8.11
N SER A 57 4.60 -3.15 9.30
CA SER A 57 4.98 -4.54 9.52
C SER A 57 4.20 -5.52 8.63
N ARG A 58 2.94 -5.18 8.31
CA ARG A 58 2.10 -5.97 7.40
C ARG A 58 2.51 -5.75 5.94
N ILE A 59 2.92 -4.54 5.58
CA ILE A 59 3.44 -4.23 4.24
C ILE A 59 4.76 -4.94 3.99
N LEU A 60 5.69 -4.89 4.96
CA LEU A 60 6.96 -5.62 4.95
C LEU A 60 6.78 -7.12 4.76
N ALA A 61 5.80 -7.71 5.47
CA ALA A 61 5.51 -9.14 5.37
C ALA A 61 4.82 -9.52 4.06
N LEU A 62 4.07 -8.60 3.42
CA LEU A 62 3.22 -8.88 2.27
C LEU A 62 3.93 -8.62 0.94
N ALA A 63 4.75 -7.59 0.83
CA ALA A 63 5.39 -7.23 -0.44
C ALA A 63 6.24 -8.38 -1.04
N PRO A 64 7.10 -9.09 -0.29
CA PRO A 64 7.88 -10.20 -0.84
C PRO A 64 7.01 -11.33 -1.39
N THR A 65 5.83 -11.57 -0.80
CA THR A 65 4.92 -12.65 -1.24
C THR A 65 4.21 -12.32 -2.55
N LEU A 66 4.23 -11.04 -2.95
CA LEU A 66 3.75 -10.53 -4.22
C LEU A 66 4.89 -10.32 -5.23
N ALA A 67 6.08 -10.88 -4.97
CA ALA A 67 7.29 -10.69 -5.76
C ALA A 67 7.66 -9.20 -5.99
N THR A 68 7.39 -8.35 -5.00
CA THR A 68 7.72 -6.92 -5.03
C THR A 68 8.48 -6.49 -3.79
N GLN A 69 9.17 -5.37 -3.88
CA GLN A 69 9.75 -4.72 -2.72
C GLN A 69 8.70 -3.89 -1.97
N PRO A 70 8.80 -3.78 -0.63
CA PRO A 70 7.94 -2.91 0.17
C PRO A 70 7.87 -1.47 -0.32
N ALA A 71 9.00 -0.84 -0.67
CA ALA A 71 9.00 0.53 -1.20
C ALA A 71 8.22 0.63 -2.52
N ALA A 72 8.45 -0.33 -3.43
CA ALA A 72 7.76 -0.36 -4.73
C ALA A 72 6.24 -0.48 -4.57
N LEU A 73 5.76 -1.29 -3.61
CA LEU A 73 4.34 -1.40 -3.30
C LEU A 73 3.77 -0.07 -2.79
N LEU A 74 4.47 0.61 -1.88
CA LEU A 74 4.06 1.91 -1.34
C LEU A 74 4.02 3.01 -2.43
N VAL A 75 5.00 3.03 -3.32
CA VAL A 75 5.07 3.97 -4.45
C VAL A 75 3.89 3.74 -5.40
N ALA A 76 3.56 2.48 -5.73
CA ALA A 76 2.42 2.16 -6.58
C ALA A 76 1.09 2.65 -5.98
N VAL A 77 0.92 2.53 -4.66
CA VAL A 77 -0.25 3.07 -3.96
C VAL A 77 -0.30 4.59 -4.03
N ALA A 78 0.83 5.25 -3.82
CA ALA A 78 0.92 6.71 -3.90
C ALA A 78 0.63 7.26 -5.29
N ASP A 79 1.17 6.62 -6.32
CA ASP A 79 0.90 6.96 -7.72
C ASP A 79 -0.60 6.82 -8.04
N ARG A 80 -1.25 5.77 -7.55
CA ARG A 80 -2.71 5.60 -7.71
C ARG A 80 -3.51 6.71 -7.04
N VAL A 81 -3.19 7.10 -5.80
CA VAL A 81 -3.83 8.23 -5.12
C VAL A 81 -3.62 9.52 -5.91
N HIS A 82 -2.41 9.73 -6.42
CA HIS A 82 -2.08 10.91 -7.22
C HIS A 82 -2.91 10.99 -8.51
N ARG A 83 -2.96 9.89 -9.29
CA ARG A 83 -3.76 9.80 -10.52
C ARG A 83 -5.26 10.02 -10.26
N ALA A 84 -5.78 9.47 -9.17
CA ALA A 84 -7.20 9.61 -8.80
C ALA A 84 -7.61 11.05 -8.46
N ASN A 85 -6.69 11.88 -7.96
CA ASN A 85 -6.94 13.28 -7.63
C ASN A 85 -6.79 14.24 -8.83
N GLY A 86 -6.57 13.70 -10.03
CA GLY A 86 -6.41 14.45 -11.27
C GLY A 86 -5.04 15.10 -11.36
N HIS A 87 -4.21 14.62 -12.30
CA HIS A 87 -2.87 15.10 -12.70
C HIS A 87 -2.48 16.48 -12.12
N LEU A 88 -2.12 16.50 -10.83
CA LEU A 88 -1.47 17.64 -10.21
C LEU A 88 -0.01 17.60 -10.70
N PRO A 89 0.63 18.75 -10.96
CA PRO A 89 2.02 18.78 -11.40
C PRO A 89 2.89 18.18 -10.30
N ASP A 90 3.46 17.00 -10.58
CA ASP A 90 4.10 16.09 -9.64
C ASP A 90 3.20 15.66 -8.46
N PRO A 91 3.22 14.39 -8.02
CA PRO A 91 2.82 14.11 -6.66
C PRO A 91 3.81 14.87 -5.80
N SER A 92 3.40 16.01 -5.24
CA SER A 92 4.28 16.80 -4.39
C SER A 92 4.92 15.81 -3.41
N HIS A 93 6.24 15.88 -3.28
CA HIS A 93 7.01 15.01 -2.38
C HIS A 93 6.27 14.80 -1.04
N GLN A 94 5.52 15.81 -0.58
CA GLN A 94 4.61 15.80 0.58
C GLN A 94 3.45 14.78 0.54
N ALA A 95 2.81 14.50 -0.60
CA ALA A 95 1.73 13.51 -0.70
C ALA A 95 2.28 12.08 -0.61
N VAL A 96 3.36 11.79 -1.35
CA VAL A 96 4.12 10.53 -1.22
C VAL A 96 4.65 10.40 0.20
N HIS A 97 5.19 11.48 0.78
CA HIS A 97 5.67 11.52 2.15
C HIS A 97 4.56 11.28 3.19
N ALA A 98 3.36 11.84 3.02
CA ALA A 98 2.25 11.60 3.93
C ALA A 98 1.77 10.14 3.90
N LEU A 99 1.82 9.52 2.72
CA LEU A 99 1.48 8.11 2.51
C LEU A 99 2.51 7.18 3.14
N LEU A 100 3.79 7.50 2.97
CA LEU A 100 4.89 6.81 3.63
C LEU A 100 4.83 7.00 5.15
N LEU A 101 4.53 8.21 5.64
CA LEU A 101 4.37 8.51 7.07
C LEU A 101 3.18 7.74 7.68
N HIS A 102 2.09 7.53 6.93
CA HIS A 102 1.01 6.65 7.36
C HIS A 102 1.40 5.18 7.34
N GLY A 103 2.33 4.80 6.46
CA GLY A 103 3.08 3.56 6.54
C GLY A 103 4.20 3.58 7.59
N GLY A 104 4.47 4.65 8.33
CA GLY A 104 5.53 4.75 9.33
C GLY A 104 6.95 5.02 8.79
N LEU A 105 7.11 5.57 7.59
CA LEU A 105 8.39 5.86 6.93
C LEU A 105 8.50 7.30 6.45
N ALA A 106 9.69 7.89 6.52
CA ALA A 106 10.03 9.12 5.81
C ALA A 106 10.53 8.81 4.38
N LEU A 107 10.39 9.78 3.47
CA LEU A 107 10.67 9.60 2.04
C LEU A 107 12.14 9.31 1.76
N HIS A 108 13.03 9.92 2.52
CA HIS A 108 14.48 9.70 2.42
C HIS A 108 14.91 8.33 2.96
N GLU A 109 14.06 7.66 3.74
CA GLU A 109 14.34 6.33 4.29
C GLU A 109 14.03 5.22 3.29
N LEU A 110 13.30 5.50 2.20
CA LEU A 110 12.91 4.49 1.20
C LEU A 110 14.09 3.78 0.54
N GLY A 111 15.14 4.52 0.15
CA GLY A 111 16.32 3.93 -0.50
C GLY A 111 17.10 2.98 0.41
N SER A 112 17.03 3.21 1.72
CA SER A 112 17.58 2.32 2.75
C SER A 112 16.57 1.29 3.28
N PHE A 113 15.29 1.41 2.91
CA PHE A 113 14.20 0.59 3.46
C PHE A 113 14.16 -0.81 2.86
N ASP A 114 14.58 -0.94 1.60
CA ASP A 114 14.67 -2.21 0.88
C ASP A 114 16.09 -2.83 0.91
N ALA A 115 17.05 -2.21 1.62
CA ALA A 115 18.45 -2.66 1.74
C ALA A 115 18.63 -3.65 2.91
#